data_AF-A0A930UCH6-F1
#
_entry.id   AF-A0A930UCH6-F1
#
_cell.length_a   1.000
_cell.length_b   1.000
_cell.length_c   1.000
_cell.angle_alpha   90.00
_cell.angle_beta   90.00
_cell.angle_gamma   90.00
#
_symmetry.space_group_name_H-M   'P 1'
#
loop_
_entity.id
_entity.type
_entity.pdbx_description
1 polymer ?
#
loop_
_entity_poly.entity_id
_entity_poly.type
_entity_poly.pdbx_seq_one_letter_code
_entity_poly.pdbx_strand_id
1 'polypeptide(L)'
;VREALEPLAARLAAEGTMASRSQVMTAYRIMETSVDSLPKFVEKDTQFHRAILHASGNIFLMANGNLIFSVLERQINLINRTAEVNTGCLPLHLAVAEAILAGEPAKAEKKMLALLKDAREETYKSFEEHK
;
A
#
# COMPACT_ATOMS: atom_id res chain seq x y z
N VAL A 1 -11.14 8.50 -0.65
CA VAL A 1 -10.18 9.08 0.32
C VAL A 1 -8.77 8.52 0.10
N ARG A 2 -8.54 7.18 0.11
CA ARG A 2 -7.23 6.58 -0.17
C ARG A 2 -6.56 7.07 -1.47
N GLU A 3 -7.30 7.06 -2.58
CA GLU A 3 -6.84 7.54 -3.90
C GLU A 3 -6.35 9.00 -3.91
N ALA A 4 -6.79 9.83 -2.96
CA ALA A 4 -6.34 11.22 -2.86
C ALA A 4 -5.10 11.38 -1.97
N LEU A 5 -4.94 10.53 -0.94
CA LEU A 5 -3.93 10.72 0.11
C LEU A 5 -2.70 9.85 -0.07
N GLU A 6 -2.85 8.61 -0.50
CA GLU A 6 -1.73 7.67 -0.57
C GLU A 6 -0.76 7.93 -1.72
N PRO A 7 -1.21 8.36 -2.92
CA PRO A 7 -0.28 8.79 -3.95
C PRO A 7 0.59 9.96 -3.49
N LEU A 8 -0.01 10.93 -2.79
CA LEU A 8 0.71 12.05 -2.20
C LEU A 8 1.68 11.56 -1.10
N ALA A 9 1.26 10.62 -0.26
CA ALA A 9 2.13 10.01 0.74
C ALA A 9 3.35 9.31 0.11
N ALA A 10 3.13 8.53 -0.95
CA ALA A 10 4.19 7.83 -1.68
C ALA A 10 5.17 8.82 -2.33
N ARG A 11 4.66 9.91 -2.92
CA ARG A 11 5.48 11.01 -3.44
C ARG A 11 6.40 11.56 -2.36
N LEU A 12 5.82 11.99 -1.25
CA LEU A 12 6.55 12.60 -0.13
C LEU A 12 7.53 11.62 0.52
N ALA A 13 7.16 10.34 0.62
CA ALA A 13 8.04 9.31 1.16
C ALA A 13 9.31 9.14 0.32
N ALA A 14 9.20 9.26 -1.01
CA ALA A 14 10.34 9.24 -1.90
C ALA A 14 11.22 10.50 -1.80
N GLU A 15 10.75 11.58 -1.18
CA GLU A 15 11.56 12.77 -0.90
C GLU A 15 12.34 12.65 0.43
N GLY A 16 11.96 11.71 1.31
CA GLY A 16 12.55 11.47 2.63
C GLY A 16 14.02 11.03 2.62
N THR A 17 14.57 10.67 3.78
CA THR A 17 15.95 10.17 3.87
C THR A 17 16.07 8.73 3.38
N MET A 18 17.29 8.29 3.00
CA MET A 18 17.56 6.89 2.66
C MET A 18 17.10 5.91 3.76
N ALA A 19 17.24 6.29 5.03
CA ALA A 19 16.77 5.50 6.16
C ALA A 19 15.24 5.34 6.13
N SER A 20 14.49 6.43 5.96
CA SER A 20 13.02 6.38 5.87
C SER A 20 12.51 5.61 4.65
N ARG A 21 13.17 5.77 3.49
CA ARG A 21 12.83 5.04 2.26
C ARG A 21 13.10 3.54 2.39
N SER A 22 14.21 3.17 3.03
CA SER A 22 14.55 1.77 3.32
C SER A 22 13.53 1.09 4.23
N GLN A 23 12.92 1.81 5.18
CA GLN A 23 11.87 1.25 6.04
C GLN A 23 10.64 0.81 5.25
N VAL A 24 10.29 1.52 4.18
CA VAL A 24 9.18 1.12 3.29
C VAL A 24 9.51 -0.18 2.57
N MET A 25 10.73 -0.32 2.04
CA MET A 25 11.19 -1.57 1.41
C MET A 25 11.19 -2.73 2.41
N THR A 26 11.63 -2.51 3.65
CA THR A 26 11.57 -3.52 4.70
C THR A 26 10.12 -3.97 4.97
N ALA A 27 9.17 -3.04 5.05
CA ALA A 27 7.76 -3.36 5.25
C ALA A 27 7.20 -4.20 4.07
N TYR A 28 7.58 -3.87 2.84
CA TYR A 28 7.24 -4.67 1.66
C TYR A 28 7.76 -6.10 1.78
N ARG A 29 9.05 -6.30 2.14
CA ARG A 29 9.64 -7.64 2.26
C ARG A 29 8.95 -8.49 3.32
N ILE A 30 8.55 -7.88 4.44
CA ILE A 30 7.77 -8.57 5.47
C ILE A 30 6.41 -9.01 4.91
N MET A 31 5.71 -8.13 4.17
CA MET A 31 4.45 -8.45 3.52
C MET A 31 4.59 -9.58 2.48
N GLU A 32 5.63 -9.54 1.64
CA GLU A 32 5.93 -10.57 0.64
C GLU A 32 6.03 -11.97 1.26
N THR A 33 6.62 -12.09 2.47
CA THR A 33 6.73 -13.37 3.18
C THR A 33 5.42 -13.86 3.85
N SER A 34 4.34 -13.08 3.79
CA SER A 34 3.09 -13.36 4.50
C SER A 34 1.95 -13.89 3.63
N VAL A 35 2.20 -14.10 2.32
CA VAL A 35 1.18 -14.48 1.32
C VAL A 35 0.43 -15.78 1.64
N ASP A 36 1.07 -16.71 2.35
CA ASP A 36 0.50 -18.03 2.69
C ASP A 36 -0.60 -17.96 3.76
N SER A 37 -0.82 -16.79 4.38
CA SER A 37 -1.82 -16.61 5.42
C SER A 37 -2.59 -15.32 5.20
N LEU A 38 -3.85 -15.46 4.79
CA LEU A 38 -4.71 -14.33 4.47
C LEU A 38 -4.77 -13.27 5.59
N PRO A 39 -5.01 -13.62 6.87
CA PRO A 39 -5.06 -12.62 7.93
C PRO A 39 -3.70 -11.92 8.14
N LYS A 40 -2.59 -12.66 8.01
CA LYS A 40 -1.25 -12.08 8.13
C LYS A 40 -0.95 -11.15 6.96
N PHE A 41 -1.33 -11.53 5.74
CA PHE A 41 -1.13 -10.71 4.55
C PHE A 41 -1.87 -9.37 4.67
N VAL A 42 -3.15 -9.39 5.07
CA VAL A 42 -3.93 -8.17 5.33
C VAL A 42 -3.24 -7.27 6.37
N GLU A 43 -2.76 -7.87 7.46
CA GLU A 43 -2.05 -7.15 8.53
C GLU A 43 -0.73 -6.52 8.02
N LYS A 44 0.02 -7.25 7.17
CA LYS A 44 1.31 -6.78 6.65
C LYS A 44 1.17 -5.79 5.51
N ASP A 45 0.17 -5.93 4.66
CA ASP A 45 -0.22 -4.93 3.66
C ASP A 45 -0.62 -3.60 4.33
N THR A 46 -1.42 -3.70 5.37
CA THR A 46 -1.75 -2.53 6.20
C THR A 46 -0.51 -1.88 6.82
N GLN A 47 0.49 -2.67 7.25
CA GLN A 47 1.76 -2.17 7.76
C GLN A 47 2.63 -1.53 6.67
N PHE A 48 2.61 -2.05 5.45
CA PHE A 48 3.30 -1.45 4.30
C PHE A 48 2.76 -0.04 4.01
N HIS A 49 1.44 0.11 3.91
CA HIS A 49 0.83 1.42 3.71
C HIS A 49 1.09 2.39 4.88
N ARG A 50 1.13 1.88 6.13
CA ARG A 50 1.58 2.66 7.31
C ARG A 50 3.00 3.17 7.17
N ALA A 51 3.91 2.33 6.72
CA ALA A 51 5.31 2.70 6.55
C ALA A 51 5.46 3.83 5.53
N ILE A 52 4.69 3.82 4.44
CA ILE A 52 4.69 4.91 3.44
C ILE A 52 4.20 6.22 4.06
N LEU A 53 3.08 6.20 4.79
CA LEU A 53 2.53 7.40 5.43
C LEU A 53 3.50 7.96 6.47
N HIS A 54 4.19 7.10 7.23
CA HIS A 54 5.22 7.53 8.17
C HIS A 54 6.44 8.13 7.44
N ALA A 55 6.91 7.46 6.38
CA ALA A 55 8.04 7.92 5.57
C ALA A 55 7.76 9.24 4.84
N SER A 56 6.50 9.60 4.62
CA SER A 56 6.11 10.89 4.03
C SER A 56 6.57 12.12 4.83
N GLY A 57 6.88 11.96 6.13
CA GLY A 57 7.27 13.07 7.01
C GLY A 57 6.18 14.12 7.23
N ASN A 58 4.97 13.91 6.70
CA ASN A 58 3.87 14.85 6.80
C ASN A 58 3.07 14.57 8.08
N ILE A 59 3.15 15.49 9.04
CA ILE A 59 2.51 15.38 10.37
C ILE A 59 1.01 15.10 10.26
N PHE A 60 0.30 15.68 9.28
CA PHE A 60 -1.12 15.43 9.08
C PHE A 60 -1.38 13.98 8.64
N LEU A 61 -0.60 13.46 7.69
CA LEU A 61 -0.71 12.08 7.21
C LEU A 61 -0.32 11.07 8.29
N MET A 62 0.70 11.40 9.11
CA MET A 62 1.13 10.58 10.24
C MET A 62 0.05 10.54 11.34
N ALA A 63 -0.50 11.69 11.75
CA ALA A 63 -1.48 11.79 12.83
C ALA A 63 -2.85 11.22 12.45
N ASN A 64 -3.28 11.40 11.20
CA ASN A 64 -4.54 10.84 10.70
C ASN A 64 -4.40 9.42 10.16
N GLY A 65 -3.18 8.86 10.20
CA GLY A 65 -2.93 7.49 9.82
C GLY A 65 -3.99 6.56 10.38
N ASN A 66 -4.25 6.58 11.70
CA ASN A 66 -5.20 5.67 12.36
C ASN A 66 -6.64 5.74 11.81
N LEU A 67 -7.12 6.93 11.43
CA LEU A 67 -8.43 7.10 10.80
C LEU A 67 -8.44 6.52 9.38
N ILE A 68 -7.41 6.84 8.58
CA ILE A 68 -7.24 6.28 7.23
C ILE A 68 -7.08 4.76 7.30
N PHE A 69 -6.40 4.24 8.34
CA PHE A 69 -6.12 2.82 8.58
C PHE A 69 -7.36 1.99 8.86
N SER A 70 -8.35 2.51 9.59
CA SER A 70 -9.61 1.80 9.84
C SER A 70 -10.43 1.55 8.56
N VAL A 71 -10.33 2.49 7.60
CA VAL A 71 -10.96 2.37 6.27
C VAL A 71 -10.14 1.44 5.38
N LEU A 72 -8.81 1.57 5.43
CA LEU A 72 -7.81 0.73 4.77
C LEU A 72 -8.01 -0.76 5.11
N GLU A 73 -8.03 -1.10 6.40
CA GLU A 73 -8.15 -2.48 6.87
C GLU A 73 -9.47 -3.11 6.40
N ARG A 74 -10.58 -2.34 6.44
CA ARG A 74 -11.87 -2.82 5.92
C ARG A 74 -11.82 -3.06 4.41
N GLN A 75 -11.19 -2.19 3.64
CA GLN A 75 -11.07 -2.35 2.18
C GLN A 75 -10.13 -3.49 1.80
N ILE A 76 -8.98 -3.60 2.47
CA ILE A 76 -8.01 -4.67 2.26
C ILE A 76 -8.67 -6.02 2.57
N ASN A 77 -9.44 -6.15 3.65
CA ASN A 77 -10.23 -7.36 3.93
C ASN A 77 -11.29 -7.69 2.86
N LEU A 78 -11.80 -6.69 2.12
CA LEU A 78 -12.75 -6.91 1.03
C LEU A 78 -12.06 -7.36 -0.28
N ILE A 79 -10.82 -6.94 -0.51
CA ILE A 79 -10.03 -7.23 -1.72
C ILE A 79 -9.25 -8.53 -1.58
N ASN A 80 -8.53 -8.68 -0.48
CA ASN A 80 -7.70 -9.85 -0.20
C ASN A 80 -8.62 -10.97 0.27
N ARG A 81 -9.15 -11.72 -0.70
CA ARG A 81 -10.06 -12.86 -0.46
C ARG A 81 -9.41 -14.22 -0.66
N THR A 82 -8.37 -14.29 -1.51
CA THR A 82 -7.66 -15.55 -1.80
C THR A 82 -6.15 -15.33 -1.88
N ALA A 83 -5.38 -16.41 -1.74
CA ALA A 83 -3.92 -16.37 -1.84
C ALA A 83 -3.45 -15.93 -3.24
N GLU A 84 -4.21 -16.25 -4.28
CA GLU A 84 -3.93 -15.88 -5.68
C GLU A 84 -4.06 -14.36 -5.89
N VAL A 85 -5.09 -13.72 -5.32
CA VAL A 85 -5.26 -12.26 -5.39
C VAL A 85 -4.09 -11.56 -4.67
N ASN A 86 -3.70 -12.06 -3.50
CA ASN A 86 -2.60 -11.50 -2.72
C ASN A 86 -1.25 -11.61 -3.43
N THR A 87 -0.97 -12.75 -4.08
CA THR A 87 0.27 -12.90 -4.86
C THR A 87 0.23 -12.05 -6.13
N GLY A 88 -0.95 -11.90 -6.76
CA GLY A 88 -1.16 -11.05 -7.93
C GLY A 88 -0.88 -9.56 -7.70
N CYS A 89 -1.10 -9.05 -6.48
CA CYS A 89 -0.87 -7.64 -6.18
C CYS A 89 0.60 -7.31 -5.79
N LEU A 90 1.42 -8.30 -5.45
CA LEU A 90 2.83 -8.09 -5.04
C LEU A 90 3.65 -7.26 -6.05
N PRO A 91 3.59 -7.49 -7.37
CA PRO A 91 4.36 -6.71 -8.34
C PRO A 91 4.05 -5.21 -8.30
N LEU A 92 2.78 -4.84 -8.05
CA LEU A 92 2.37 -3.43 -7.95
C LEU A 92 2.89 -2.79 -6.67
N HIS A 93 2.86 -3.52 -5.54
CA HIS A 93 3.44 -3.05 -4.28
C HIS A 93 4.96 -2.90 -4.37
N LEU A 94 5.65 -3.87 -4.99
CA LEU A 94 7.09 -3.80 -5.21
C LEU A 94 7.46 -2.55 -6.01
N ALA A 95 6.72 -2.27 -7.09
CA ALA A 95 6.99 -1.11 -7.94
C ALA A 95 6.84 0.23 -7.18
N VAL A 96 5.96 0.31 -6.19
CA VAL A 96 5.86 1.45 -5.28
C VAL A 96 7.08 1.52 -4.36
N ALA A 97 7.42 0.41 -3.70
CA ALA A 97 8.56 0.34 -2.77
C ALA A 97 9.89 0.68 -3.45
N GLU A 98 10.11 0.19 -4.67
CA GLU A 98 11.29 0.49 -5.48
C GLU A 98 11.38 1.97 -5.86
N ALA A 99 10.27 2.58 -6.30
CA ALA A 99 10.25 3.99 -6.65
C ALA A 99 10.52 4.90 -5.42
N ILE A 100 10.01 4.51 -4.25
CA ILE A 100 10.31 5.19 -2.99
C ILE A 100 11.79 5.01 -2.61
N LEU A 101 12.32 3.79 -2.67
CA LEU A 101 13.72 3.50 -2.35
C LEU A 101 14.70 4.26 -3.25
N ALA A 102 14.40 4.30 -4.55
CA ALA A 102 15.17 5.04 -5.54
C ALA A 102 15.08 6.57 -5.38
N GLY A 103 14.13 7.06 -4.59
CA GLY A 103 13.90 8.50 -4.41
C GLY A 103 13.33 9.16 -5.66
N GLU A 104 12.32 8.54 -6.28
CA GLU A 104 11.67 9.02 -7.51
C GLU A 104 10.20 9.45 -7.21
N PRO A 105 9.96 10.69 -6.72
CA PRO A 105 8.65 11.10 -6.19
C PRO A 105 7.49 10.96 -7.17
N ALA A 106 7.65 11.48 -8.39
CA ALA A 106 6.60 11.39 -9.42
C ALA A 106 6.31 9.94 -9.84
N LYS A 107 7.32 9.08 -9.81
CA LYS A 107 7.15 7.65 -10.13
C LYS A 107 6.45 6.92 -8.99
N ALA A 108 6.82 7.19 -7.74
CA ALA A 108 6.17 6.62 -6.56
C ALA A 108 4.68 6.95 -6.52
N GLU A 109 4.33 8.22 -6.78
CA GLU A 109 2.95 8.69 -6.91
C GLU A 109 2.17 7.91 -7.99
N LYS A 110 2.74 7.83 -9.20
CA LYS A 110 2.13 7.13 -10.34
C LYS A 110 1.94 5.63 -10.06
N LYS A 111 2.91 4.99 -9.41
CA LYS A 111 2.83 3.56 -9.06
C LYS A 111 1.77 3.30 -7.99
N MET A 112 1.65 4.19 -7.00
CA MET A 112 0.59 4.08 -5.98
C MET A 112 -0.80 4.27 -6.61
N LEU A 113 -0.97 5.21 -7.53
CA LEU A 113 -2.22 5.36 -8.28
C LEU A 113 -2.58 4.09 -9.07
N ALA A 114 -1.60 3.46 -9.71
CA ALA A 114 -1.83 2.20 -10.44
C ALA A 114 -2.26 1.07 -9.50
N LEU A 115 -1.60 0.93 -8.35
CA LEU A 115 -1.95 -0.05 -7.31
C LEU A 115 -3.40 0.13 -6.83
N LEU A 116 -3.80 1.35 -6.49
CA LEU A 116 -5.16 1.62 -6.00
C LEU A 116 -6.22 1.41 -7.08
N LYS A 117 -5.90 1.72 -8.34
CA LYS A 117 -6.80 1.48 -9.47
C LYS A 117 -7.07 -0.01 -9.67
N ASP A 118 -6.02 -0.84 -9.61
CA ASP A 118 -6.11 -2.30 -9.72
C ASP A 118 -6.96 -2.89 -8.59
N ALA A 119 -6.67 -2.50 -7.35
CA ALA A 119 -7.44 -2.90 -6.18
C ALA A 119 -8.94 -2.57 -6.28
N ARG A 120 -9.27 -1.40 -6.84
CA ARG A 120 -10.66 -0.97 -7.08
C ARG A 120 -11.34 -1.83 -8.15
N GLU A 121 -10.66 -2.14 -9.25
CA GLU A 121 -11.19 -3.00 -10.31
C GLU A 121 -11.46 -4.42 -9.80
N GLU A 122 -10.57 -4.95 -8.95
CA GLU A 122 -10.75 -6.26 -8.33
C GLU A 122 -11.91 -6.27 -7.33
N THR A 123 -12.06 -5.20 -6.56
CA THR A 123 -13.21 -5.00 -5.67
C THR A 123 -14.53 -5.08 -6.46
N TYR A 124 -14.63 -4.39 -7.61
CA TYR A 124 -15.85 -4.40 -8.43
C TYR A 124 -16.19 -5.77 -9.00
N LYS A 125 -15.19 -6.52 -9.50
CA LYS A 125 -15.42 -7.90 -9.97
C LYS A 125 -15.98 -8.78 -8.86
N SER A 126 -15.41 -8.69 -7.66
CA SER A 126 -15.87 -9.49 -6.51
C SER A 126 -17.32 -9.21 -6.10
N PHE A 127 -17.83 -7.99 -6.36
CA PHE A 127 -19.23 -7.62 -6.11
C PHE A 127 -20.19 -8.15 -7.18
N GLU A 128 -19.78 -8.19 -8.45
CA GLU A 128 -20.60 -8.73 -9.54
C GLU A 128 -20.70 -10.27 -9.50
N GLU A 129 -19.68 -10.96 -9.01
CA GLU A 129 -19.67 -12.43 -8.87
C GLU A 129 -20.56 -12.97 -7.74
N HIS A 130 -21.05 -12.10 -6.84
CA HIS A 130 -21.91 -12.48 -5.70
C HIS A 130 -23.39 -12.08 -5.90
N LYS A 131 -23.81 -11.88 -7.15
CA LYS A 131 -25.20 -11.61 -7.56
C LYS A 131 -25.83 -12.84 -8.20
#